data_AF-A0A7J4SUX7-F1
#
_entry.id   AF-A0A7J4SUX7-F1
#
_cell.length_a   1.000
_cell.length_b   1.000
_cell.length_c   1.000
_cell.angle_alpha   90.00
_cell.angle_beta   90.00
_cell.angle_gamma   90.00
#
_symmetry.space_group_name_H-M   'P 1'
#
loop_
_entity.id
_entity.type
_entity.pdbx_description
1 polymer ?
#
loop_
_entity_poly.entity_id
_entity_poly.type
_entity_poly.pdbx_seq_one_letter_code
_entity_poly.pdbx_strand_id
1 'polypeptide(L)'
;MAMMDARRAEFDWAGEDFDKLPEKFQGLGFSECEARAGLVRLKTILSRDLNNKAYRWIGFEFTPKKVAMECAAGNAADRVAAAKMLLAIAELCPGMAKEQIYMYVAGELEMFAKIDRNTLELAHELDLSERELSEARLQAQRLAGQIEKVMGELARERERNTALASRIKNLEGMGTELLEEEIIHHLEMNNGEIDVCKFAAGRKLAPARVGEMLDSLSKQGAVERIG
;
A
#
# COMPACT_ATOMS: atom_id res chain seq x y z
N MET A 1 -7.84 23.41 -19.23
CA MET A 1 -7.76 24.68 -18.48
C MET A 1 -9.16 24.99 -18.01
N ALA A 2 -9.53 24.51 -16.82
CA ALA A 2 -10.88 24.76 -16.29
C ALA A 2 -11.00 26.26 -16.01
N MET A 3 -12.05 26.90 -16.53
CA MET A 3 -12.41 28.24 -16.08
C MET A 3 -12.60 28.17 -14.56
N MET A 4 -11.78 28.90 -13.81
CA MET A 4 -12.06 29.16 -12.41
C MET A 4 -13.31 30.04 -12.38
N ASP A 5 -14.47 29.44 -12.07
CA ASP A 5 -15.71 30.17 -11.88
C ASP A 5 -15.52 31.14 -10.72
N ALA A 6 -15.44 32.43 -11.05
CA ALA A 6 -15.40 33.48 -10.04
C ALA A 6 -16.72 33.45 -9.26
N ARG A 7 -16.63 33.30 -7.94
CA ARG A 7 -17.82 33.34 -7.09
C ARG A 7 -18.19 34.79 -6.83
N ARG A 8 -19.43 35.16 -7.15
CA ARG A 8 -20.01 36.49 -6.91
C ARG A 8 -21.05 36.40 -5.80
N ALA A 9 -20.98 37.32 -4.84
CA ALA A 9 -21.97 37.54 -3.80
C ALA A 9 -22.42 39.01 -3.83
N GLU A 10 -23.69 39.28 -3.55
CA GLU A 10 -24.23 40.65 -3.51
C GLU A 10 -24.83 40.94 -2.13
N PHE A 11 -24.62 42.17 -1.68
CA PHE A 11 -25.06 42.68 -0.38
C PHE A 11 -25.80 44.00 -0.57
N ASP A 12 -26.89 44.18 0.17
CA ASP A 12 -27.61 45.45 0.16
C ASP A 12 -26.81 46.54 0.86
N TRP A 13 -26.89 47.76 0.30
CA TRP A 13 -26.17 48.92 0.81
C TRP A 13 -26.95 50.20 0.59
N ALA A 14 -27.11 50.98 1.66
CA ALA A 14 -27.57 52.37 1.59
C ALA A 14 -26.35 53.29 1.36
N GLY A 15 -26.19 53.73 0.11
CA GLY A 15 -25.04 54.47 -0.43
C GLY A 15 -24.72 55.84 0.15
N GLU A 16 -24.57 55.99 1.46
CA GLU A 16 -24.11 57.23 2.07
C GLU A 16 -22.62 57.49 1.77
N ASP A 17 -22.29 58.73 1.38
CA ASP A 17 -20.93 59.18 1.01
C ASP A 17 -20.24 58.33 -0.08
N PHE A 18 -21.00 57.85 -1.08
CA PHE A 18 -20.50 57.03 -2.20
C PHE A 18 -19.21 57.60 -2.83
N ASP A 19 -19.16 58.91 -3.07
CA ASP A 19 -18.04 59.57 -3.74
C ASP A 19 -16.77 59.63 -2.89
N LYS A 20 -16.86 59.39 -1.58
CA LYS A 20 -15.72 59.40 -0.63
C LYS A 20 -15.21 58.00 -0.29
N LEU A 21 -15.82 56.95 -0.84
CA LEU A 21 -15.39 55.57 -0.60
C LEU A 21 -13.90 55.33 -0.92
N PRO A 22 -13.33 55.83 -2.03
CA PRO A 22 -11.91 55.61 -2.33
C PRO A 22 -10.99 56.13 -1.22
N GLU A 23 -11.32 57.26 -0.61
CA GLU A 23 -10.55 57.85 0.50
C GLU A 23 -10.66 57.00 1.77
N LYS A 24 -11.88 56.54 2.10
CA LYS A 24 -12.14 55.65 3.26
C LYS A 24 -11.33 54.35 3.20
N PHE A 25 -10.99 53.89 1.99
CA PHE A 25 -10.29 52.63 1.78
C PHE A 25 -8.78 52.75 1.56
N GLN A 26 -8.19 53.96 1.64
CA GLN A 26 -6.75 54.18 1.41
C GLN A 26 -5.81 53.41 2.37
N GLY A 27 -6.33 52.80 3.45
CA GLY A 27 -5.55 51.96 4.37
C GLY A 27 -5.74 50.46 4.23
N LEU A 28 -6.64 49.98 3.35
CA LEU A 28 -7.00 48.56 3.27
C LEU A 28 -6.12 47.73 2.32
N GLY A 29 -5.13 48.35 1.68
CA GLY A 29 -4.13 47.62 0.88
C GLY A 29 -4.63 47.08 -0.47
N PHE A 30 -5.65 47.72 -1.07
CA PHE A 30 -6.10 47.37 -2.42
C PHE A 30 -5.03 47.64 -3.47
N SER A 31 -4.87 46.72 -4.42
CA SER A 31 -3.90 46.84 -5.51
C SER A 31 -4.37 47.78 -6.61
N GLU A 32 -5.67 47.82 -6.86
CA GLU A 32 -6.32 48.65 -7.87
C GLU A 32 -7.60 49.24 -7.28
N CYS A 33 -7.83 50.53 -7.51
CA CYS A 33 -9.04 51.25 -7.11
C CYS A 33 -9.49 52.12 -8.27
N GLU A 34 -10.72 51.91 -8.74
CA GLU A 34 -11.32 52.66 -9.84
C GLU A 34 -12.63 53.29 -9.36
N ALA A 35 -12.76 54.61 -9.49
CA ALA A 35 -13.98 55.33 -9.16
C ALA A 35 -14.50 56.06 -10.40
N ARG A 36 -15.77 55.83 -10.73
CA ARG A 36 -16.53 56.51 -11.79
C ARG A 36 -17.91 56.89 -11.25
N ALA A 37 -18.63 57.75 -11.96
CA ALA A 37 -19.98 58.18 -11.53
C ALA A 37 -20.89 56.95 -11.27
N GLY A 38 -21.31 56.78 -10.01
CA GLY A 38 -22.18 55.68 -9.58
C GLY A 38 -21.53 54.29 -9.52
N LEU A 39 -20.19 54.20 -9.65
CA LEU A 39 -19.47 52.92 -9.57
C LEU A 39 -18.09 53.09 -8.89
N VAL A 40 -17.84 52.34 -7.82
CA VAL A 40 -16.50 52.22 -7.22
C VAL A 40 -16.09 50.75 -7.24
N ARG A 41 -14.93 50.46 -7.81
CA ARG A 41 -14.34 49.12 -7.88
C ARG A 41 -13.03 49.09 -7.12
N LEU A 42 -12.92 48.11 -6.23
CA LEU A 42 -11.70 47.81 -5.49
C LEU A 42 -11.24 46.42 -5.87
N LYS A 43 -9.94 46.24 -6.05
CA LYS A 43 -9.37 44.94 -6.39
C LYS A 43 -8.03 44.73 -5.71
N THR A 44 -7.89 43.58 -5.06
CA THR A 44 -6.63 43.09 -4.51
C THR A 44 -6.16 41.91 -5.33
N ILE A 45 -4.94 42.01 -5.87
CA ILE A 45 -4.35 40.96 -6.69
C ILE A 45 -3.48 40.08 -5.80
N LEU A 46 -3.84 38.80 -5.72
CA LEU A 46 -3.13 37.81 -4.92
C LEU A 46 -2.02 37.14 -5.72
N SER A 47 -2.21 36.93 -7.02
CA SER A 47 -1.20 36.35 -7.90
C SER A 47 -1.40 36.71 -9.37
N ARG A 48 -0.29 36.76 -10.10
CA ARG A 48 -0.21 37.04 -11.54
C ARG A 48 0.48 35.89 -12.27
N ASP A 49 0.07 35.62 -13.49
CA ASP A 49 0.67 34.58 -14.32
C ASP A 49 2.01 35.07 -14.91
N LEU A 50 2.67 34.20 -15.70
CA LEU A 50 3.93 34.51 -16.36
C LEU A 50 3.84 35.69 -17.35
N ASN A 51 2.63 36.04 -17.80
CA ASN A 51 2.34 37.17 -18.68
C ASN A 51 1.85 38.40 -17.90
N ASN A 52 2.05 38.42 -16.58
CA ASN A 52 1.64 39.49 -15.67
C ASN A 52 0.11 39.70 -15.57
N LYS A 53 -0.69 38.75 -16.03
CA LYS A 53 -2.16 38.79 -15.94
C LYS A 53 -2.61 38.28 -14.58
N ALA A 54 -3.42 39.06 -13.87
CA ALA A 54 -4.00 38.65 -12.60
C ALA A 54 -4.98 37.48 -12.80
N TYR A 55 -4.69 36.33 -12.20
CA TYR A 55 -5.56 35.15 -12.26
C TYR A 55 -6.11 34.74 -10.89
N ARG A 56 -5.49 35.20 -9.78
CA ARG A 56 -6.06 35.11 -8.43
C ARG A 56 -6.22 36.51 -7.85
N TRP A 57 -7.46 36.87 -7.53
CA TRP A 57 -7.80 38.21 -7.07
C TRP A 57 -9.11 38.23 -6.29
N ILE A 58 -9.29 39.27 -5.49
CA ILE A 58 -10.49 39.59 -4.73
C ILE A 58 -10.95 40.97 -5.20
N GLY A 59 -12.22 41.11 -5.57
CA GLY A 59 -12.80 42.33 -6.09
C GLY A 59 -14.08 42.71 -5.35
N PHE A 60 -14.31 44.01 -5.22
CA PHE A 60 -15.52 44.59 -4.68
C PHE A 60 -16.03 45.66 -5.64
N GLU A 61 -17.31 45.63 -5.94
CA GLU A 61 -18.00 46.58 -6.80
C GLU A 61 -19.14 47.23 -6.02
N PHE A 62 -19.02 48.53 -5.80
CA PHE A 62 -19.98 49.34 -5.08
C PHE A 62 -20.84 50.12 -6.08
N THR A 63 -22.14 50.00 -5.92
CA THR A 63 -23.16 50.81 -6.58
C THR A 63 -24.04 51.45 -5.52
N PRO A 64 -24.76 52.56 -5.76
CA PRO A 64 -25.50 53.27 -4.71
C PRO A 64 -26.51 52.44 -3.88
N LYS A 65 -26.86 51.23 -4.34
CA LYS A 65 -27.81 50.34 -3.68
C LYS A 65 -27.20 49.01 -3.21
N LYS A 66 -26.02 48.64 -3.71
CA LYS A 66 -25.48 47.29 -3.55
C LYS A 66 -23.96 47.27 -3.56
N VAL A 67 -23.40 46.29 -2.86
CA VAL A 67 -22.00 45.89 -2.95
C VAL A 67 -21.93 44.47 -3.48
N ALA A 68 -21.26 44.25 -4.60
CA ALA A 68 -20.94 42.93 -5.11
C ALA A 68 -19.49 42.58 -4.75
N MET A 69 -19.28 41.42 -4.15
CA MET A 69 -17.97 40.83 -3.96
C MET A 69 -17.76 39.74 -5.01
N GLU A 70 -16.60 39.74 -5.65
CA GLU A 70 -16.20 38.70 -6.58
C GLU A 70 -14.82 38.18 -6.22
N CYS A 71 -14.67 36.86 -6.16
CA CYS A 71 -13.39 36.24 -5.87
C CYS A 71 -13.05 35.21 -6.94
N ALA A 72 -12.01 35.51 -7.73
CA ALA A 72 -11.34 34.52 -8.55
C ALA A 72 -10.38 33.73 -7.64
N ALA A 73 -10.98 32.88 -6.80
CA ALA A 73 -10.29 32.11 -5.79
C ALA A 73 -9.58 30.89 -6.40
N GLY A 74 -8.31 30.67 -6.01
CA GLY A 74 -7.62 29.42 -6.30
C GLY A 74 -7.83 28.36 -5.22
N ASN A 75 -8.15 28.77 -3.98
CA ASN A 75 -8.28 27.86 -2.83
C ASN A 75 -9.20 28.42 -1.74
N ALA A 76 -9.33 27.69 -0.63
CA ALA A 76 -10.17 28.09 0.50
C ALA A 76 -9.63 29.33 1.22
N ALA A 77 -8.31 29.41 1.46
CA ALA A 77 -7.69 30.54 2.16
C ALA A 77 -8.00 31.91 1.50
N ASP A 78 -8.04 31.95 0.17
CA ASP A 78 -8.44 33.16 -0.58
C ASP A 78 -9.87 33.61 -0.24
N ARG A 79 -10.79 32.67 -0.02
CA ARG A 79 -12.18 32.99 0.34
C ARG A 79 -12.30 33.56 1.74
N VAL A 80 -11.52 33.06 2.69
CA VAL A 80 -11.46 33.63 4.06
C VAL A 80 -10.84 35.02 4.02
N ALA A 81 -9.80 35.22 3.20
CA ALA A 81 -9.23 36.54 3.02
C ALA A 81 -10.26 37.52 2.43
N ALA A 82 -11.06 37.09 1.45
CA ALA A 82 -12.15 37.89 0.90
C ALA A 82 -13.23 38.21 1.94
N ALA A 83 -13.65 37.21 2.74
CA ALA A 83 -14.62 37.41 3.82
C ALA A 83 -14.09 38.37 4.91
N LYS A 84 -12.80 38.30 5.26
CA LYS A 84 -12.16 39.25 6.18
C LYS A 84 -12.12 40.66 5.62
N MET A 85 -11.80 40.83 4.33
CA MET A 85 -11.84 42.13 3.66
C MET A 85 -13.25 42.69 3.63
N LEU A 86 -14.26 41.86 3.36
CA LEU A 86 -15.67 42.26 3.39
C LEU A 86 -16.09 42.76 4.77
N LEU A 87 -15.66 42.11 5.86
CA LEU A 87 -15.91 42.58 7.22
C LEU A 87 -15.26 43.95 7.50
N ALA A 88 -13.99 44.12 7.10
CA ALA A 88 -13.30 45.40 7.26
C ALA A 88 -13.97 46.53 6.48
N ILE A 89 -14.46 46.23 5.26
CA ILE A 89 -15.27 47.16 4.48
C ILE A 89 -16.59 47.49 5.20
N ALA A 90 -17.30 46.48 5.72
CA ALA A 90 -18.57 46.66 6.41
C ALA A 90 -18.46 47.51 7.69
N GLU A 91 -17.31 47.47 8.36
CA GLU A 91 -17.01 48.34 9.51
C GLU A 91 -16.86 49.81 9.10
N LEU A 92 -16.26 50.08 7.93
CA LEU A 92 -16.07 51.42 7.39
C LEU A 92 -17.32 51.97 6.66
N CYS A 93 -18.27 51.09 6.33
CA CYS A 93 -19.48 51.40 5.58
C CYS A 93 -20.74 51.05 6.40
N PRO A 94 -21.21 51.96 7.28
CA PRO A 94 -22.32 51.67 8.20
C PRO A 94 -23.66 51.39 7.51
N GLY A 95 -23.85 51.84 6.26
CA GLY A 95 -25.07 51.59 5.48
C GLY A 95 -25.18 50.19 4.87
N MET A 96 -24.19 49.31 5.05
CA MET A 96 -24.25 47.94 4.54
C MET A 96 -25.12 47.04 5.43
N ALA A 97 -25.85 46.11 4.82
CA ALA A 97 -26.65 45.11 5.53
C ALA A 97 -25.75 44.10 6.26
N LYS A 98 -25.41 44.40 7.52
CA LYS A 98 -24.45 43.61 8.33
C LYS A 98 -24.90 42.17 8.52
N GLU A 99 -26.20 41.92 8.64
CA GLU A 99 -26.78 40.58 8.78
C GLU A 99 -26.44 39.68 7.58
N GLN A 100 -26.56 40.21 6.35
CA GLN A 100 -26.23 39.47 5.13
C GLN A 100 -24.73 39.13 5.07
N ILE A 101 -23.89 40.08 5.50
CA ILE A 101 -22.44 39.92 5.55
C ILE A 101 -22.05 38.87 6.58
N TYR A 102 -22.62 38.92 7.79
CA TYR A 102 -22.36 37.94 8.84
C TYR A 102 -22.83 36.54 8.44
N MET A 103 -23.99 36.41 7.80
CA MET A 103 -24.46 35.12 7.28
C MET A 103 -23.51 34.56 6.21
N TYR A 104 -23.05 35.41 5.29
CA TYR A 104 -22.09 35.01 4.26
C TYR A 104 -20.76 34.54 4.87
N VAL A 105 -20.20 35.33 5.80
CA VAL A 105 -18.94 35.01 6.49
C VAL A 105 -19.07 33.72 7.30
N ALA A 106 -20.18 33.54 8.02
CA ALA A 106 -20.45 32.31 8.78
C ALA A 106 -20.47 31.08 7.86
N GLY A 107 -21.13 31.17 6.70
CA GLY A 107 -21.16 30.09 5.71
C GLY A 107 -19.77 29.73 5.16
N GLU A 108 -18.93 30.73 4.88
CA GLU A 108 -17.56 30.47 4.45
C GLU A 108 -16.71 29.84 5.58
N LEU A 109 -16.89 30.26 6.84
CA LEU A 109 -16.18 29.70 8.00
C LEU A 109 -16.64 28.26 8.36
N GLU A 110 -17.93 27.95 8.25
CA GLU A 110 -18.45 26.59 8.49
C GLU A 110 -17.86 25.56 7.53
N MET A 111 -17.57 25.94 6.28
CA MET A 111 -16.89 25.06 5.33
C MET A 111 -15.50 24.67 5.84
N PHE A 112 -14.78 25.54 6.57
CA PHE A 112 -13.48 25.19 7.16
C PHE A 112 -13.61 24.26 8.35
N ALA A 113 -14.59 24.49 9.22
CA ALA A 113 -14.84 23.60 10.35
C ALA A 113 -15.12 22.15 9.88
N LYS A 114 -15.81 22.01 8.75
CA LYS A 114 -16.05 20.70 8.12
C LYS A 114 -14.79 20.11 7.47
N ILE A 115 -13.97 20.92 6.81
CA ILE A 115 -12.71 20.48 6.19
C ILE A 115 -11.72 20.01 7.26
N ASP A 116 -11.59 20.73 8.37
CA ASP A 116 -10.64 20.41 9.44
C ASP A 116 -10.97 19.07 10.11
N ARG A 117 -12.27 18.83 10.37
CA ARG A 117 -12.76 17.55 10.88
C ARG A 117 -12.48 16.38 9.92
N ASN A 118 -12.81 16.52 8.64
CA ASN A 118 -12.55 15.47 7.65
C ASN A 118 -11.05 15.19 7.47
N THR A 119 -10.21 16.23 7.61
CA THR A 119 -8.74 16.10 7.51
C THR A 119 -8.18 15.35 8.71
N LEU A 120 -8.69 15.59 9.91
CA LEU A 120 -8.34 14.84 11.12
C LEU A 120 -8.78 13.37 11.04
N GLU A 121 -9.98 13.11 10.53
CA GLU A 121 -10.50 11.75 10.32
C GLU A 121 -9.62 10.99 9.31
N LEU A 122 -9.28 11.61 8.17
CA LEU A 122 -8.36 11.02 7.18
C LEU A 122 -6.94 10.82 7.71
N ALA A 123 -6.41 11.74 8.51
CA ALA A 123 -5.11 11.59 9.13
C ALA A 123 -5.09 10.43 10.13
N HIS A 124 -6.19 10.22 10.86
CA HIS A 124 -6.34 9.10 11.76
C HIS A 124 -6.43 7.75 11.01
N GLU A 125 -7.20 7.68 9.93
CA GLU A 125 -7.27 6.50 9.07
C GLU A 125 -5.91 6.14 8.46
N LEU A 126 -5.13 7.16 8.06
CA LEU A 126 -3.79 6.96 7.54
C LEU A 126 -2.85 6.34 8.60
N ASP A 127 -2.84 6.85 9.83
CA ASP A 127 -2.03 6.29 10.93
C ASP A 127 -2.43 4.84 11.26
N LEU A 128 -3.73 4.51 11.25
CA LEU A 128 -4.20 3.13 11.43
C LEU A 128 -3.70 2.21 10.30
N SER A 129 -3.85 2.65 9.04
CA SER A 129 -3.41 1.89 7.87
C SER A 129 -1.89 1.65 7.85
N GLU A 130 -1.10 2.65 8.27
CA GLU A 130 0.35 2.53 8.38
C GLU A 130 0.77 1.50 9.46
N ARG A 131 0.04 1.45 10.58
CA ARG A 131 0.26 0.44 11.63
C ARG A 131 -0.07 -0.96 11.14
N GLU A 132 -1.22 -1.15 10.50
CA GLU A 132 -1.61 -2.44 9.92
C GLU A 132 -0.59 -2.93 8.88
N LEU A 133 -0.09 -2.02 8.02
CA LEU A 133 0.94 -2.34 7.04
C LEU A 133 2.26 -2.76 7.71
N SER A 134 2.65 -2.09 8.81
CA SER A 134 3.83 -2.43 9.59
C SER A 134 3.71 -3.82 10.22
N GLU A 135 2.57 -4.14 10.82
CA GLU A 135 2.28 -5.44 11.41
C GLU A 135 2.29 -6.57 10.36
N ALA A 136 1.64 -6.34 9.21
CA ALA A 136 1.63 -7.28 8.10
C ALA A 136 3.03 -7.55 7.55
N ARG A 137 3.90 -6.53 7.47
CA ARG A 137 5.30 -6.68 7.06
C ARG A 137 6.10 -7.53 8.05
N LEU A 138 5.92 -7.31 9.35
CA LEU A 138 6.57 -8.13 10.38
C LEU A 138 6.10 -9.58 10.31
N GLN A 139 4.81 -9.82 10.06
CA GLN A 139 4.28 -11.16 9.90
C GLN A 139 4.83 -11.86 8.65
N ALA A 140 4.93 -11.14 7.53
CA ALA A 140 5.53 -11.66 6.30
C ALA A 140 7.00 -12.05 6.50
N GLN A 141 7.79 -11.23 7.22
CA GLN A 141 9.18 -11.56 7.55
C GLN A 141 9.30 -12.81 8.43
N ARG A 142 8.42 -12.97 9.43
CA ARG A 142 8.39 -14.17 10.28
C ARG A 142 8.07 -15.42 9.46
N LEU A 143 7.08 -15.35 8.58
CA LEU A 143 6.71 -16.46 7.70
C LEU A 143 7.85 -16.81 6.73
N ALA A 144 8.53 -15.82 6.15
CA ALA A 144 9.69 -16.05 5.30
C ALA A 144 10.81 -16.81 6.05
N GLY A 145 11.12 -16.41 7.28
CA GLY A 145 12.10 -17.13 8.11
C GLY A 145 11.68 -18.55 8.47
N GLN A 146 10.38 -18.80 8.67
CA GLN A 146 9.85 -20.16 8.87
C GLN A 146 9.99 -21.02 7.61
N ILE A 147 9.70 -20.46 6.44
CA ILE A 147 9.85 -21.15 5.14
C ILE A 147 11.31 -21.54 4.91
N GLU A 148 12.26 -20.62 5.15
CA GLU A 148 13.69 -20.91 5.02
C GLU A 148 14.12 -22.05 5.94
N LYS A 149 13.65 -22.05 7.20
CA LYS A 149 13.96 -23.12 8.15
C LYS A 149 13.43 -24.48 7.69
N VAL A 150 12.16 -24.53 7.26
CA VAL A 150 11.54 -25.76 6.75
C VAL A 150 12.22 -26.26 5.48
N MET A 151 12.59 -25.36 4.56
CA MET A 151 13.34 -25.73 3.36
C MET A 151 14.73 -26.30 3.70
N GLY A 152 15.42 -25.73 4.69
CA GLY A 152 16.70 -26.24 5.18
C GLY A 152 16.58 -27.63 5.80
N GLU A 153 15.54 -27.87 6.60
CA GLU A 153 15.25 -29.20 7.17
C GLU A 153 14.90 -30.21 6.06
N LEU A 154 14.08 -29.82 5.08
CA LEU A 154 13.72 -30.66 3.94
C LEU A 154 14.95 -31.06 3.10
N ALA A 155 15.88 -30.13 2.87
CA ALA A 155 17.12 -30.42 2.15
C ALA A 155 17.98 -31.47 2.88
N ARG A 156 18.11 -31.35 4.21
CA ARG A 156 18.84 -32.33 5.04
C ARG A 156 18.17 -33.71 5.03
N GLU A 157 16.85 -33.77 5.11
CA GLU A 157 16.12 -35.04 5.03
C GLU A 157 16.24 -35.68 3.64
N ARG A 158 16.24 -34.89 2.57
CA ARG A 158 16.52 -35.40 1.22
C ARG A 158 17.92 -36.00 1.12
N GLU A 159 18.93 -35.35 1.68
CA GLU A 159 20.31 -35.86 1.69
C GLU A 159 20.45 -37.15 2.52
N ARG A 160 19.74 -37.24 3.65
CA ARG A 160 19.64 -38.48 4.43
C ARG A 160 18.98 -39.59 3.63
N ASN A 161 17.87 -39.29 2.96
CA ASN A 161 17.15 -40.27 2.15
C ASN A 161 18.00 -40.77 0.97
N THR A 162 18.75 -39.91 0.29
CA THR A 162 19.66 -40.35 -0.78
C THR A 162 20.80 -41.20 -0.23
N ALA A 163 21.36 -40.85 0.93
CA ALA A 163 22.37 -41.66 1.62
C ALA A 163 21.80 -43.04 2.04
N LEU A 164 20.58 -43.09 2.58
CA LEU A 164 19.91 -44.35 2.91
C LEU A 164 19.58 -45.17 1.66
N ALA A 165 19.06 -44.55 0.60
CA ALA A 165 18.77 -45.23 -0.66
C ALA A 165 20.02 -45.83 -1.30
N SER A 166 21.15 -45.12 -1.26
CA SER A 166 22.44 -45.67 -1.72
C SER A 166 22.95 -46.81 -0.84
N ARG A 167 22.76 -46.74 0.49
CA ARG A 167 23.07 -47.85 1.40
C ARG A 167 22.19 -49.06 1.12
N ILE A 168 20.89 -48.86 0.91
CA ILE A 168 19.94 -49.91 0.51
C ILE A 168 20.41 -50.53 -0.80
N LYS A 169 20.68 -49.74 -1.85
CA LYS A 169 21.21 -50.24 -3.13
C LYS A 169 22.50 -51.05 -2.97
N ASN A 170 23.41 -50.62 -2.09
CA ASN A 170 24.66 -51.34 -1.82
C ASN A 170 24.42 -52.66 -1.06
N LEU A 171 23.39 -52.72 -0.22
CA LEU A 171 22.98 -53.92 0.51
C LEU A 171 22.11 -54.86 -0.36
N GLU A 172 21.40 -54.30 -1.33
CA GLU A 172 20.47 -54.98 -2.23
C GLU A 172 21.14 -55.82 -3.30
N GLY A 173 22.46 -55.73 -3.54
CA GLY A 173 23.22 -56.71 -4.33
C GLY A 173 22.50 -57.26 -5.56
N MET A 174 22.73 -58.53 -5.90
CA MET A 174 21.90 -59.27 -6.86
C MET A 174 20.47 -59.42 -6.33
N GLY A 175 19.45 -59.22 -7.18
CA GLY A 175 18.04 -59.32 -6.78
C GLY A 175 17.70 -60.70 -6.18
N THR A 176 16.72 -60.74 -5.27
CA THR A 176 16.35 -61.94 -4.50
C THR A 176 16.02 -63.14 -5.39
N GLU A 177 15.26 -62.92 -6.46
CA GLU A 177 14.90 -63.95 -7.45
C GLU A 177 16.13 -64.47 -8.22
N LEU A 178 16.99 -63.56 -8.67
CA LEU A 178 18.27 -63.92 -9.32
C LEU A 178 19.21 -64.68 -8.38
N LEU A 179 19.22 -64.32 -7.09
CA LEU A 179 20.01 -65.01 -6.08
C LEU A 179 19.49 -66.44 -5.84
N GLU A 180 18.18 -66.64 -5.82
CA GLU A 180 17.57 -67.97 -5.72
C GLU A 180 17.96 -68.85 -6.92
N GLU A 181 17.78 -68.33 -8.14
CA GLU A 181 18.14 -69.02 -9.38
C GLU A 181 19.63 -69.40 -9.40
N GLU A 182 20.52 -68.46 -9.06
CA GLU A 182 21.95 -68.74 -9.06
C GLU A 182 22.39 -69.71 -7.95
N ILE A 183 21.74 -69.69 -6.78
CA ILE A 183 22.02 -70.66 -5.71
C ILE A 183 21.61 -72.07 -6.16
N ILE A 184 20.41 -72.23 -6.72
CA ILE A 184 19.92 -73.51 -7.22
C ILE A 184 20.84 -74.03 -8.33
N HIS A 185 21.16 -73.18 -9.31
CA HIS A 185 22.07 -73.55 -10.41
C HIS A 185 23.46 -73.95 -9.89
N HIS A 186 23.98 -73.26 -8.88
CA HIS A 186 25.27 -73.61 -8.29
C HIS A 186 25.24 -74.94 -7.54
N LEU A 187 24.14 -75.26 -6.84
CA LEU A 187 23.95 -76.54 -6.17
C LEU A 187 23.85 -77.68 -7.19
N GLU A 188 23.13 -77.48 -8.30
CA GLU A 188 23.05 -78.48 -9.39
C GLU A 188 24.43 -78.76 -10.01
N MET A 189 25.24 -77.72 -10.24
CA MET A 189 26.55 -77.85 -10.89
C MET A 189 27.64 -78.42 -9.98
N ASN A 190 27.50 -78.32 -8.65
CA ASN A 190 28.53 -78.72 -7.68
C ASN A 190 28.07 -79.86 -6.76
N ASN A 191 27.25 -80.79 -7.26
CA ASN A 191 26.77 -81.98 -6.52
C ASN A 191 26.11 -81.65 -5.16
N GLY A 192 25.38 -80.54 -5.08
CA GLY A 192 24.66 -80.13 -3.88
C GLY A 192 25.50 -79.43 -2.81
N GLU A 193 26.78 -79.13 -3.07
CA GLU A 193 27.64 -78.41 -2.14
C GLU A 193 27.76 -76.92 -2.47
N ILE A 194 27.67 -76.07 -1.43
CA ILE A 194 27.88 -74.63 -1.56
C ILE A 194 28.71 -74.08 -0.39
N ASP A 195 29.86 -73.46 -0.72
CA ASP A 195 30.64 -72.68 0.23
C ASP A 195 30.10 -71.25 0.26
N VAL A 196 29.30 -70.94 1.29
CA VAL A 196 28.59 -69.67 1.45
C VAL A 196 29.54 -68.47 1.39
N CYS A 197 30.74 -68.57 1.97
CA CYS A 197 31.70 -67.48 2.00
C CYS A 197 32.33 -67.23 0.63
N LYS A 198 32.69 -68.28 -0.11
CA LYS A 198 33.24 -68.15 -1.46
C LYS A 198 32.19 -67.71 -2.48
N PHE A 199 30.98 -68.26 -2.40
CA PHE A 199 29.87 -67.91 -3.27
C PHE A 199 29.48 -66.43 -3.10
N ALA A 200 29.38 -65.96 -1.85
CA ALA A 200 29.08 -64.57 -1.53
C ALA A 200 30.19 -63.62 -2.00
N ALA A 201 31.46 -63.97 -1.78
CA ALA A 201 32.61 -63.17 -2.20
C ALA A 201 32.70 -63.01 -3.72
N GLY A 202 32.46 -64.08 -4.48
CA GLY A 202 32.48 -64.06 -5.95
C GLY A 202 31.42 -63.14 -6.57
N ARG A 203 30.30 -62.92 -5.86
CA ARG A 203 29.14 -62.14 -6.32
C ARG A 203 28.98 -60.79 -5.61
N LYS A 204 29.95 -60.40 -4.77
CA LYS A 204 29.91 -59.18 -3.95
C LYS A 204 28.66 -59.09 -3.06
N LEU A 205 28.22 -60.22 -2.54
CA LEU A 205 27.10 -60.32 -1.61
C LEU A 205 27.60 -60.46 -0.17
N ALA A 206 26.78 -60.08 0.79
CA ALA A 206 27.05 -60.39 2.20
C ALA A 206 26.80 -61.90 2.44
N PRO A 207 27.72 -62.64 3.10
CA PRO A 207 27.52 -64.07 3.41
C PRO A 207 26.23 -64.35 4.19
N ALA A 208 25.85 -63.45 5.09
CA ALA A 208 24.59 -63.53 5.84
C ALA A 208 23.37 -63.61 4.92
N ARG A 209 23.37 -62.86 3.81
CA ARG A 209 22.24 -62.83 2.86
C ARG A 209 22.11 -64.13 2.07
N VAL A 210 23.23 -64.75 1.71
CA VAL A 210 23.24 -66.08 1.06
C VAL A 210 22.76 -67.15 2.06
N GLY A 211 23.15 -67.04 3.33
CA GLY A 211 22.67 -67.91 4.40
C GLY A 211 21.15 -67.79 4.65
N GLU A 212 20.64 -66.56 4.78
CA GLU A 212 19.21 -66.29 4.92
C GLU A 212 18.40 -66.83 3.73
N MET A 213 18.97 -66.75 2.52
CA MET A 213 18.34 -67.29 1.32
C MET A 213 18.30 -68.82 1.29
N LEU A 214 19.40 -69.48 1.66
CA LEU A 214 19.44 -70.94 1.79
C LEU A 214 18.46 -71.44 2.85
N ASP A 215 18.33 -70.72 3.97
CA ASP A 215 17.34 -71.02 5.01
C ASP A 215 15.89 -70.83 4.51
N SER A 216 15.65 -69.82 3.67
CA SER A 216 14.35 -69.60 3.01
C SER A 216 14.01 -70.73 2.02
N LEU A 217 14.95 -71.07 1.12
CA LEU A 217 14.80 -72.18 0.17
C LEU A 217 14.61 -73.52 0.90
N SER A 218 15.23 -73.70 2.05
CA SER A 218 15.04 -74.90 2.86
C SER A 218 13.66 -74.97 3.50
N LYS A 219 13.15 -73.85 4.03
CA LYS A 219 11.76 -73.77 4.55
C LYS A 219 10.71 -73.97 3.46
N GLN A 220 11.01 -73.57 2.22
CA GLN A 220 10.16 -73.79 1.05
C GLN A 220 10.25 -75.21 0.49
N GLY A 221 11.19 -76.04 0.97
CA GLY A 221 11.39 -77.41 0.52
C GLY A 221 12.18 -77.55 -0.79
N ALA A 222 12.79 -76.48 -1.29
CA ALA A 222 13.59 -76.49 -2.51
C ALA A 222 15.01 -77.03 -2.29
N VAL A 223 15.54 -76.92 -1.07
CA VAL A 223 16.88 -77.40 -0.69
C VAL A 223 16.82 -78.09 0.68
N GLU A 224 17.44 -79.25 0.83
CA GLU A 224 17.52 -79.94 2.12
C GLU A 224 18.95 -79.89 2.66
N ARG A 225 19.11 -79.46 3.92
CA ARG A 225 20.41 -79.41 4.56
C ARG A 225 20.79 -80.81 5.04
N ILE A 226 21.70 -81.45 4.32
CA ILE A 226 22.29 -82.72 4.73
C ILE A 226 23.49 -82.40 5.63
N GLY A 227 23.45 -82.89 6.87
CA GLY A 227 24.51 -82.73 7.87
C GLY A 227 25.64 -83.73 7.67
#